data_AF-B2KIQ1-F1
#
_entry.id   AF-B2KIQ1-F1
#
_cell.length_a   1.000
_cell.length_b   1.000
_cell.length_c   1.000
_cell.angle_alpha   90.00
_cell.angle_beta   90.00
_cell.angle_gamma   90.00
#
_symmetry.space_group_name_H-M   'P 1'
#
loop_
_entity.id
_entity.type
_entity.pdbx_description
1 polymer ?
#
loop_
_entity_poly.entity_id
_entity_poly.type
_entity_poly.pdbx_seq_one_letter_code
_entity_poly.pdbx_strand_id
1 'polypeptide(L)'
;MGPKLEQRPSVQADSESPNPEGVPDYLLQYGAIHSTEQQRAYEQDFETDYAEYRILHARVAAASQRFMDLGAEIKRVQQGTPEHKVLEEKIVQEYKKFRKRNPGYREEKRRCEYLHQKLSHIKGLILEFEEKNRGS
;
A
#
# COMPACT_ATOMS: atom_id res chain seq x y z
N MET A 1 31.03 10.70 49.73
CA MET A 1 30.25 9.62 49.10
C MET A 1 29.31 10.27 48.08
N GLY A 2 29.65 10.24 46.78
CA GLY A 2 28.66 10.42 45.71
C GLY A 2 27.83 9.14 45.51
N PRO A 3 27.01 8.97 44.44
CA PRO A 3 26.80 9.77 43.21
C PRO A 3 25.29 10.15 43.04
N LYS A 4 24.73 10.78 41.98
CA LYS A 4 24.73 10.42 40.55
C LYS A 4 24.00 11.52 39.72
N LEU A 5 24.56 11.85 38.55
CA LEU A 5 23.94 12.61 37.45
C LEU A 5 22.59 11.99 37.07
N GLU A 6 21.60 12.80 36.71
CA GLU A 6 20.84 12.54 35.47
C GLU A 6 20.67 13.85 34.70
N GLN A 7 21.34 13.88 33.55
CA GLN A 7 21.19 14.87 32.50
C GLN A 7 19.82 14.68 31.85
N ARG A 8 19.13 15.79 31.59
CA ARG A 8 17.92 15.82 30.75
C ARG A 8 18.29 15.23 29.38
N PRO A 9 17.58 14.22 28.85
CA PRO A 9 17.68 13.94 27.44
C PRO A 9 17.01 15.09 26.70
N SER A 10 17.81 15.84 25.95
CA SER A 10 17.34 16.70 24.88
C SER A 10 16.73 15.79 23.83
N VAL A 11 15.42 15.57 23.90
CA VAL A 11 14.66 14.94 22.82
C VAL A 11 14.76 15.88 21.63
N GLN A 12 15.64 15.55 20.69
CA GLN A 12 15.57 16.06 19.34
C GLN A 12 14.24 15.54 18.79
N ALA A 13 13.25 16.44 18.77
CA ALA A 13 12.04 16.24 18.03
C ALA A 13 12.45 16.20 16.55
N ASP A 14 12.40 15.00 15.99
CA ASP A 14 12.30 14.82 14.55
C ASP A 14 11.21 15.77 14.06
N SER A 15 11.61 16.70 13.19
CA SER A 15 10.69 17.68 12.61
C SER A 15 9.87 17.00 11.53
N GLU A 16 8.96 16.12 11.96
CA GLU A 16 7.90 15.65 11.09
C GLU A 16 6.85 16.77 11.00
N SER A 17 7.05 17.60 9.99
CA SER A 17 6.11 18.67 9.64
C SER A 17 4.76 18.02 9.34
N PRO A 18 3.66 18.44 9.98
CA PRO A 18 2.36 17.84 9.73
C PRO A 18 1.96 18.12 8.28
N ASN A 19 1.83 17.03 7.52
CA ASN A 19 1.35 17.03 6.14
C ASN A 19 -0.02 17.74 6.08
N PRO A 20 -0.24 18.73 5.18
CA PRO A 20 -1.54 19.40 5.05
C PRO A 20 -2.65 18.37 4.89
N GLU A 21 -3.64 18.45 5.77
CA GLU A 21 -4.67 17.45 6.04
C GLU A 21 -5.26 16.83 4.75
N GLY A 22 -4.81 15.61 4.42
CA GLY A 22 -5.41 14.76 3.38
C GLY A 22 -4.64 14.62 2.07
N VAL A 23 -3.57 15.38 1.83
CA VAL A 23 -2.72 15.20 0.63
C VAL A 23 -1.72 14.06 0.86
N PRO A 24 -1.61 13.04 -0.02
CA PRO A 24 -0.55 12.04 0.09
C PRO A 24 0.85 12.68 0.00
N ASP A 25 1.74 12.29 0.90
CA ASP A 25 3.11 12.83 1.02
C ASP A 25 3.93 12.71 -0.27
N TYR A 26 3.77 11.61 -1.01
CA TYR A 26 4.48 11.39 -2.27
C TYR A 26 4.13 12.42 -3.35
N LEU A 27 2.97 13.08 -3.29
CA LEU A 27 2.65 14.17 -4.22
C LEU A 27 3.44 15.45 -3.91
N LEU A 28 3.85 15.63 -2.66
CA LEU A 28 4.67 16.77 -2.23
C LEU A 28 6.16 16.47 -2.46
N GLN A 29 6.57 15.21 -2.30
CA GLN A 29 7.96 14.76 -2.45
C GLN A 29 8.38 14.60 -3.93
N TYR A 30 7.48 14.12 -4.78
CA TYR A 30 7.78 13.80 -6.19
C TYR A 30 7.08 14.79 -7.13
N GLY A 31 7.84 15.78 -7.60
CA GLY A 31 7.40 16.79 -8.57
C GLY A 31 7.86 16.48 -10.00
N ALA A 32 7.56 17.39 -10.93
CA ALA A 32 8.05 17.29 -12.31
C ALA A 32 9.59 17.15 -12.35
N ILE A 33 10.06 16.27 -13.22
CA ILE A 33 11.49 16.01 -13.39
C ILE A 33 12.07 17.03 -14.36
N HIS A 34 13.22 17.60 -14.00
CA HIS A 34 13.91 18.61 -14.79
C HIS A 34 15.36 18.24 -15.13
N SER A 35 15.87 17.12 -14.62
CA SER A 35 17.22 16.64 -14.94
C SER A 35 17.33 15.11 -14.92
N THR A 36 18.35 14.60 -15.61
CA THR A 36 18.66 13.17 -15.66
C THR A 36 19.10 12.62 -14.30
N GLU A 37 19.71 13.45 -13.45
CA GLU A 37 20.07 13.07 -12.07
C GLU A 37 18.82 12.87 -11.22
N GLN A 38 17.83 13.76 -11.34
CA GLN A 38 16.55 13.63 -10.65
C GLN A 38 15.76 12.41 -11.16
N GLN A 39 15.78 12.13 -12.46
CA GLN A 39 15.21 10.91 -13.02
C GLN A 39 15.80 9.65 -12.38
N ARG A 40 17.14 9.55 -12.33
CA ARG A 40 17.83 8.41 -11.73
C ARG A 40 17.52 8.23 -10.25
N ALA A 41 17.40 9.33 -9.50
CA ALA A 41 16.99 9.27 -8.10
C ALA A 41 15.56 8.70 -7.95
N TYR A 42 14.62 9.14 -8.80
CA TYR A 42 13.24 8.65 -8.78
C TYR A 42 13.16 7.17 -9.20
N GLU A 43 13.98 6.73 -10.14
CA GLU A 43 14.08 5.31 -10.53
C GLU A 43 14.57 4.43 -9.38
N GLN A 44 15.59 4.88 -8.64
CA GLN A 44 16.13 4.14 -7.49
C GLN A 44 15.11 4.02 -6.35
N ASP A 45 14.40 5.12 -6.04
CA ASP A 45 13.31 5.11 -5.05
C ASP A 45 12.18 4.20 -5.50
N PHE A 46 11.79 4.27 -6.78
CA PHE A 46 10.78 3.39 -7.37
C PHE A 46 11.16 1.92 -7.21
N GLU A 47 12.39 1.54 -7.54
CA GLU A 47 12.83 0.14 -7.45
C GLU A 47 12.77 -0.39 -6.02
N THR A 48 13.18 0.43 -5.05
CA THR A 48 13.15 0.11 -3.62
C THR A 48 11.72 -0.14 -3.15
N ASP A 49 10.81 0.80 -3.41
CA ASP A 49 9.40 0.68 -3.01
C ASP A 49 8.66 -0.42 -3.80
N TYR A 50 9.06 -0.67 -5.05
CA TYR A 50 8.47 -1.70 -5.89
C TYR A 50 8.76 -3.11 -5.36
N ALA A 51 9.93 -3.34 -4.77
CA ALA A 51 10.25 -4.60 -4.12
C ALA A 51 9.28 -4.91 -2.96
N GLU A 52 9.01 -3.92 -2.09
CA GLU A 52 8.01 -4.03 -1.02
C GLU A 52 6.61 -4.25 -1.58
N TYR A 53 6.21 -3.43 -2.56
CA TYR A 53 4.90 -3.50 -3.20
C TYR A 53 4.60 -4.88 -3.76
N ARG A 54 5.53 -5.51 -4.48
CA ARG A 54 5.31 -6.84 -5.07
C ARG A 54 5.00 -7.90 -4.01
N ILE A 55 5.70 -7.87 -2.88
CA ILE A 55 5.50 -8.83 -1.79
C ILE A 55 4.13 -8.60 -1.15
N LEU A 56 3.80 -7.36 -0.80
CA LEU A 56 2.50 -7.03 -0.21
C LEU A 56 1.34 -7.34 -1.15
N HIS A 57 1.45 -6.96 -2.42
CA HIS A 57 0.44 -7.22 -3.43
C HIS A 57 0.17 -8.72 -3.59
N ALA A 58 1.21 -9.56 -3.66
CA ALA A 58 1.04 -11.00 -3.73
C ALA A 58 0.30 -11.57 -2.51
N ARG A 59 0.66 -11.09 -1.31
CA ARG A 59 0.00 -11.51 -0.06
C ARG A 59 -1.46 -11.06 0.01
N VAL A 60 -1.75 -9.81 -0.37
CA VAL A 60 -3.11 -9.25 -0.41
C VAL A 60 -3.98 -9.99 -1.43
N ALA A 61 -3.45 -10.24 -2.63
CA ALA A 61 -4.13 -10.98 -3.68
C ALA A 61 -4.45 -12.42 -3.21
N ALA A 62 -3.47 -13.15 -2.70
CA ALA A 62 -3.66 -14.50 -2.18
C ALA A 62 -4.69 -14.56 -1.03
N ALA A 63 -4.65 -13.57 -0.13
CA ALA A 63 -5.62 -13.43 0.95
C ALA A 63 -7.06 -13.18 0.45
N SER A 64 -7.22 -12.44 -0.65
CA SER A 64 -8.53 -12.15 -1.24
C SER A 64 -9.07 -13.25 -2.17
N GLN A 65 -8.22 -14.14 -2.69
CA GLN A 65 -8.59 -15.12 -3.73
C GLN A 65 -9.78 -15.98 -3.32
N ARG A 66 -9.79 -16.51 -2.09
CA ARG A 66 -10.89 -17.36 -1.63
C ARG A 66 -12.24 -16.64 -1.63
N PHE A 67 -12.26 -15.34 -1.32
CA PHE A 67 -13.48 -14.55 -1.35
C PHE A 67 -13.91 -14.21 -2.77
N MET A 68 -12.96 -14.06 -3.71
CA MET A 68 -13.28 -13.93 -5.13
C MET A 68 -13.96 -15.20 -5.66
N ASP A 69 -13.41 -16.38 -5.32
CA ASP A 69 -13.98 -17.66 -5.74
C ASP A 69 -15.39 -17.87 -5.18
N LEU A 70 -15.58 -17.64 -3.88
CA LEU A 70 -16.89 -17.73 -3.23
C LEU A 70 -17.89 -16.70 -3.78
N GLY A 71 -17.41 -15.48 -4.06
CA GLY A 71 -18.21 -14.42 -4.66
C GLY A 71 -18.63 -14.74 -6.10
N ALA A 72 -17.80 -15.44 -6.86
CA ALA A 72 -18.17 -15.93 -8.19
C ALA A 72 -19.14 -17.12 -8.10
N GLU A 73 -18.95 -18.02 -7.12
CA GLU A 73 -19.82 -19.16 -6.86
C GLU A 73 -21.24 -18.71 -6.52
N ILE A 74 -21.40 -17.76 -5.59
CA ILE A 74 -22.72 -17.34 -5.12
C ILE A 74 -23.53 -16.62 -6.19
N LYS A 75 -22.86 -15.86 -7.07
CA LYS A 75 -23.49 -15.22 -8.23
C LYS A 75 -24.07 -16.21 -9.24
N ARG A 76 -23.61 -17.47 -9.25
CA ARG A 76 -24.12 -18.51 -10.14
C ARG A 76 -25.27 -19.32 -9.53
N VAL A 77 -25.50 -19.21 -8.22
CA VAL A 77 -26.56 -19.95 -7.52
C VAL A 77 -27.82 -19.08 -7.46
N GLN A 78 -28.98 -19.68 -7.76
CA GLN A 78 -30.26 -19.00 -7.68
C GLN A 78 -30.52 -18.52 -6.24
N GLN A 79 -30.83 -17.23 -6.07
CA GLN A 79 -31.14 -16.68 -4.76
C GLN A 79 -32.37 -17.36 -4.15
N GLY A 80 -32.31 -17.63 -2.84
CA GLY A 80 -33.42 -18.20 -2.06
C GLY A 80 -33.41 -19.73 -1.98
N THR A 81 -32.56 -20.43 -2.73
CA THR A 81 -32.43 -21.88 -2.61
C THR A 81 -31.65 -22.28 -1.34
N PRO A 82 -31.79 -23.52 -0.85
CA PRO A 82 -30.97 -24.03 0.24
C PRO A 82 -29.47 -23.91 -0.03
N GLU A 83 -29.03 -24.15 -1.27
CA GLU A 83 -27.62 -24.06 -1.68
C GLU A 83 -27.09 -22.63 -1.55
N HIS A 84 -27.91 -21.64 -1.90
CA HIS A 84 -27.55 -20.23 -1.74
C HIS A 84 -27.30 -19.90 -0.26
N LYS A 85 -28.19 -20.35 0.64
CA LYS A 85 -28.04 -20.13 2.09
C LYS A 85 -26.78 -20.78 2.65
N VAL A 86 -26.50 -22.02 2.25
CA VAL A 86 -25.27 -22.73 2.65
C VAL A 86 -24.02 -21.95 2.23
N LEU A 87 -24.05 -21.35 1.03
CA LEU A 87 -22.92 -20.58 0.52
C LEU A 87 -22.75 -19.23 1.24
N GLU A 88 -23.85 -18.55 1.59
CA GLU A 88 -23.82 -17.36 2.45
C GLU A 88 -23.19 -17.67 3.81
N GLU A 89 -23.61 -18.75 4.46
CA GLU A 89 -23.04 -19.19 5.74
C GLU A 89 -21.55 -19.50 5.61
N LYS A 90 -21.14 -20.20 4.54
CA LYS A 90 -19.74 -20.50 4.24
C LYS A 90 -18.91 -19.23 4.07
N ILE A 91 -19.43 -18.20 3.37
CA ILE A 91 -18.75 -16.90 3.23
C ILE A 91 -18.56 -16.23 4.59
N VAL A 92 -19.59 -16.21 5.43
CA VAL A 92 -19.52 -15.61 6.78
C VAL A 92 -18.50 -16.35 7.66
N GLN A 93 -18.49 -17.68 7.61
CA GLN A 93 -17.53 -18.49 8.36
C GLN A 93 -16.09 -18.27 7.90
N GLU A 94 -15.85 -18.27 6.58
CA GLU A 94 -14.52 -18.00 6.02
C GLU A 94 -14.04 -16.59 6.38
N TYR A 95 -14.92 -15.58 6.37
CA TYR A 95 -14.57 -14.24 6.82
C TYR A 95 -14.16 -14.19 8.30
N LYS A 96 -14.89 -14.89 9.18
CA LYS A 96 -14.55 -14.98 10.60
C LYS A 96 -13.18 -15.64 10.81
N LYS A 97 -12.89 -16.75 10.12
CA LYS A 97 -11.57 -17.42 10.18
C LYS A 97 -10.47 -16.53 9.63
N PHE A 98 -10.71 -15.87 8.51
CA PHE A 98 -9.77 -14.98 7.86
C PHE A 98 -9.36 -13.83 8.77
N ARG A 99 -10.32 -13.15 9.42
CA ARG A 99 -10.03 -12.07 10.37
C ARG A 99 -9.17 -12.51 11.54
N LYS A 100 -9.40 -13.74 12.04
CA LYS A 100 -8.59 -14.30 13.14
C LYS A 100 -7.17 -14.62 12.71
N ARG A 101 -6.99 -15.16 11.49
CA ARG A 101 -5.66 -15.54 10.96
C ARG A 101 -4.85 -14.34 10.49
N ASN A 102 -5.50 -13.26 10.05
CA ASN A 102 -4.83 -12.11 9.43
C ASN A 102 -5.24 -10.80 10.13
N PRO A 103 -4.87 -10.59 11.42
CA PRO A 103 -5.26 -9.40 12.16
C PRO A 103 -4.73 -8.08 11.55
N GLY A 104 -3.59 -8.12 10.85
CA GLY A 104 -2.98 -6.96 10.17
C GLY A 104 -3.35 -6.77 8.70
N TYR A 105 -4.29 -7.56 8.16
CA TYR A 105 -4.62 -7.52 6.72
C TYR A 105 -5.09 -6.13 6.26
N ARG A 106 -5.78 -5.39 7.13
CA ARG A 106 -6.30 -4.06 6.77
C ARG A 106 -5.16 -3.07 6.56
N GLU A 107 -4.16 -3.11 7.41
CA GLU A 107 -2.96 -2.28 7.37
C GLU A 107 -2.11 -2.65 6.16
N GLU A 108 -1.89 -3.95 5.91
CA GLU A 108 -1.18 -4.44 4.73
C GLU A 108 -1.87 -4.02 3.42
N LYS A 109 -3.21 -4.11 3.37
CA LYS A 109 -3.99 -3.66 2.22
C LYS A 109 -3.83 -2.15 2.00
N ARG A 110 -3.92 -1.34 3.06
CA ARG A 110 -3.70 0.12 2.98
C ARG A 110 -2.30 0.47 2.49
N ARG A 111 -1.25 -0.21 3.00
CA ARG A 111 0.13 -0.01 2.55
C ARG A 111 0.30 -0.41 1.07
N CYS A 112 -0.31 -1.52 0.66
CA CYS A 112 -0.30 -1.95 -0.74
C CYS A 112 -0.98 -0.92 -1.66
N GLU A 113 -2.13 -0.37 -1.27
CA GLU A 113 -2.84 0.67 -2.01
C GLU A 113 -2.02 1.97 -2.09
N TYR A 114 -1.41 2.40 -0.99
CA TYR A 114 -0.52 3.55 -0.94
C TYR A 114 0.68 3.38 -1.88
N LEU A 115 1.39 2.25 -1.80
CA LEU A 115 2.55 1.98 -2.66
C LEU A 115 2.14 1.94 -4.13
N HIS A 116 1.00 1.34 -4.46
CA HIS A 116 0.48 1.34 -5.83
C HIS A 116 0.32 2.77 -6.38
N GLN A 117 -0.27 3.66 -5.60
CA GLN A 117 -0.50 5.05 -6.00
C GLN A 117 0.82 5.84 -6.09
N LYS A 118 1.70 5.71 -5.09
CA LYS A 118 3.03 6.34 -5.09
C LYS A 118 3.85 5.92 -6.31
N LEU A 119 3.96 4.62 -6.56
CA LEU A 119 4.72 4.07 -7.68
C LEU A 119 4.14 4.49 -9.02
N SER A 120 2.80 4.51 -9.16
CA SER A 120 2.15 4.97 -10.40
C SER A 120 2.43 6.45 -10.67
N HIS A 121 2.44 7.29 -9.63
CA HIS A 121 2.80 8.70 -9.72
C HIS A 121 4.25 8.89 -10.19
N ILE A 122 5.21 8.25 -9.50
CA ILE A 122 6.64 8.34 -9.84
C ILE A 122 6.89 7.87 -11.28
N LYS A 123 6.30 6.73 -11.66
CA LYS A 123 6.41 6.22 -13.04
C LYS A 123 5.84 7.18 -14.08
N GLY A 124 4.74 7.85 -13.78
CA GLY A 124 4.16 8.87 -14.64
C GLY A 124 5.13 10.03 -14.90
N LEU A 125 5.77 10.53 -13.84
CA LEU A 125 6.76 11.62 -13.93
C LEU A 125 7.98 11.23 -14.78
N ILE A 126 8.48 10.00 -14.61
CA ILE A 126 9.60 9.48 -15.41
C ILE A 126 9.21 9.41 -16.89
N LEU A 127 8.05 8.82 -17.21
CA LEU A 127 7.58 8.70 -18.59
C LEU A 127 7.36 10.07 -19.26
N GLU A 128 6.80 11.03 -18.53
CA GLU A 128 6.59 12.40 -19.03
C GLU A 128 7.92 13.09 -19.36
N PHE A 129 8.93 12.92 -18.51
CA PHE A 129 10.27 13.46 -18.77
C PHE A 129 10.94 12.80 -19.97
N GLU A 130 10.89 11.48 -20.07
CA GLU A 130 11.42 10.75 -21.22
C GLU A 130 10.77 11.18 -22.54
N GLU A 131 9.46 11.39 -22.55
CA GLU A 131 8.72 11.85 -23.73
C GLU A 131 9.17 13.24 -24.18
N LYS A 132 9.30 14.20 -23.24
CA LYS A 132 9.80 15.55 -23.54
C LYS A 132 11.20 15.56 -24.13
N ASN A 133 12.08 14.69 -23.64
CA ASN A 133 13.47 14.60 -24.11
C ASN A 133 13.65 13.75 -25.38
N ARG A 134 12.65 12.97 -25.78
CA ARG A 134 12.69 12.19 -27.04
C ARG A 134 12.40 13.04 -28.27
N GLY A 135 11.73 14.18 -28.08
CA GLY A 135 11.38 15.13 -29.14
C GLY A 135 12.28 16.36 -29.24
N SER A 136 13.36 16.42 -28.45
CA SER A 136 14.38 17.49 -28.47
C SER A 136 15.65 17.01 -29.18
#